data_AF-A0AAW5QPW8-F1
#
_entry.id   AF-A0AAW5QPW8-F1
#
_cell.length_a   1.000
_cell.length_b   1.000
_cell.length_c   1.000
_cell.angle_alpha   90.00
_cell.angle_beta   90.00
_cell.angle_gamma   90.00
#
_symmetry.space_group_name_H-M   'P 1'
#
loop_
_entity.id
_entity.type
_entity.pdbx_description
1 polymer ?
#
loop_
_entity_poly.entity_id
_entity_poly.type
_entity_poly.pdbx_seq_one_letter_code
_entity_poly.pdbx_strand_id
1 'polypeptide(L)'
;FGDKVGSRRNDGLDISVPQGTPIKAAENGVVIYAGDGLKEFGNTVLIKHESGLVTVYGHADSISVERGATVKRGQEIATAGMTGDADV
;
A
#
# COMPACT_ATOMS: atom_id res chain seq x y z
N PHE A 1 -10.03 -18.14 17.41
CA PHE A 1 -9.04 -17.17 16.88
C PHE A 1 -9.73 -16.34 15.81
N GLY A 2 -10.09 -15.07 15.99
CA GLY A 2 -10.12 -14.17 17.15
C GLY A 2 -11.26 -13.16 16.91
N ASP A 3 -11.83 -12.65 17.99
CA ASP A 3 -13.13 -11.98 18.05
C ASP A 3 -13.23 -10.62 17.35
N LYS A 4 -14.46 -10.35 16.89
CA LYS A 4 -14.93 -9.19 16.13
C LYS A 4 -15.13 -7.95 17.03
N VAL A 5 -14.60 -6.80 16.62
CA VAL A 5 -15.13 -5.48 17.00
C VAL A 5 -15.24 -4.64 15.72
N GLY A 6 -16.48 -4.32 15.32
CA GLY A 6 -16.77 -3.36 14.24
C GLY A 6 -17.09 -4.00 12.87
N SER A 7 -18.27 -3.72 12.34
CA SER A 7 -18.75 -4.16 11.02
C SER A 7 -18.02 -3.50 9.83
N ARG A 8 -16.71 -3.68 9.73
CA ARG A 8 -15.93 -3.45 8.50
C ARG A 8 -14.93 -4.58 8.39
N ARG A 9 -15.07 -5.41 7.35
CA ARG A 9 -14.05 -6.38 7.00
C ARG A 9 -12.81 -5.58 6.59
N ASN A 10 -11.82 -5.51 7.48
CA ASN A 10 -10.47 -5.17 7.06
C ASN A 10 -9.90 -6.43 6.41
N ASP A 11 -10.05 -6.54 5.09
CA ASP A 11 -9.34 -7.53 4.26
C ASP A 11 -7.85 -7.12 4.05
N GLY A 12 -7.37 -6.14 4.82
CA GLY A 12 -6.01 -5.59 4.77
C GLY A 12 -5.32 -5.65 6.13
N LEU A 13 -3.99 -5.56 6.10
CA LEU A 13 -3.13 -5.48 7.27
C LEU A 13 -2.71 -4.03 7.48
N ASP A 14 -3.16 -3.42 8.58
CA ASP A 14 -2.69 -2.09 8.98
C ASP A 14 -1.33 -2.19 9.66
N ILE A 15 -0.32 -1.55 9.09
CA ILE A 15 1.05 -1.57 9.63
C ILE A 15 1.38 -0.16 10.14
N SER A 16 1.37 0.01 11.46
CA SER A 16 1.80 1.26 12.10
C SER A 16 3.32 1.43 11.97
N VAL A 17 3.75 2.34 11.12
CA VAL A 17 5.16 2.72 10.93
C VAL A 17 5.31 4.24 11.06
N PRO A 18 6.50 4.73 11.49
CA PRO A 18 6.79 6.17 11.48
C PRO A 18 6.61 6.77 10.09
N GLN A 19 6.16 8.02 10.02
CA GLN A 19 6.15 8.77 8.76
C GLN A 19 7.56 8.82 8.16
N GLY A 20 7.65 8.66 6.84
CA GLY A 20 8.90 8.57 6.09
C GLY A 20 9.52 7.18 6.08
N THR A 21 8.90 6.17 6.71
CA THR A 21 9.41 4.79 6.63
C THR A 21 9.33 4.29 5.19
N PRO A 22 10.42 3.74 4.61
CA PRO A 22 10.38 3.24 3.23
C PRO A 22 9.45 2.03 3.12
N ILE A 23 8.37 2.18 2.34
CA ILE A 23 7.49 1.08 1.95
C ILE A 23 8.20 0.33 0.84
N LYS A 24 8.40 -0.97 1.08
CA LYS A 24 9.07 -1.86 0.14
C LYS A 24 8.08 -2.86 -0.45
N ALA A 25 8.29 -3.22 -1.71
CA ALA A 25 7.50 -4.27 -2.35
C ALA A 25 7.71 -5.61 -1.61
N ALA A 26 6.61 -6.26 -1.21
CA ALA A 26 6.64 -7.54 -0.51
C ALA A 26 7.26 -8.64 -1.38
N GLU A 27 7.05 -8.57 -2.70
CA GLU A 27 7.53 -9.52 -3.68
C GLU A 27 7.72 -8.86 -5.05
N ASN A 28 8.36 -9.57 -5.99
CA ASN A 28 8.50 -9.11 -7.37
C ASN A 28 7.11 -9.02 -8.02
N GLY A 29 6.91 -7.98 -8.83
CA GLY A 29 5.61 -7.77 -9.47
C GLY A 29 5.60 -6.56 -10.39
N VAL A 30 4.42 -6.23 -10.86
CA VAL A 30 4.18 -5.06 -11.71
C VAL A 30 3.19 -4.13 -11.02
N VAL A 31 3.54 -2.86 -10.93
CA VAL A 31 2.66 -1.82 -10.42
C VAL A 31 1.50 -1.66 -11.40
N ILE A 32 0.30 -1.99 -10.96
CA ILE A 32 -0.92 -1.84 -11.77
C ILE A 32 -1.62 -0.50 -11.49
N TYR A 33 -1.28 0.15 -10.37
CA TYR A 33 -1.79 1.45 -9.98
C TYR A 33 -0.81 2.15 -9.04
N ALA A 34 -0.63 3.46 -9.22
CA ALA A 34 0.18 4.31 -8.36
C ALA A 34 -0.37 5.73 -8.48
N GLY A 35 -0.89 6.29 -7.38
CA GLY A 35 -1.36 7.68 -7.33
C GLY A 35 -2.25 7.97 -6.12
N ASP A 36 -2.65 9.24 -5.99
CA ASP A 36 -3.54 9.79 -4.97
C ASP A 36 -5.03 9.83 -5.40
N GLY A 37 -5.35 9.21 -6.56
CA GLY A 37 -6.68 9.31 -7.16
C GLY A 37 -7.82 8.73 -6.33
N LEU A 38 -7.50 7.97 -5.27
CA LEU A 38 -8.44 7.46 -4.29
C LEU A 38 -8.42 8.38 -3.06
N LYS A 39 -9.25 9.43 -3.06
CA LYS A 39 -9.32 10.40 -1.94
C LYS A 39 -9.50 9.74 -0.56
N GLU A 40 -10.23 8.63 -0.49
CA GLU A 40 -10.46 7.88 0.76
C GLU A 40 -9.22 7.08 1.23
N PHE A 41 -8.29 6.72 0.33
CA PHE A 41 -7.09 5.93 0.63
C PHE A 41 -5.78 6.72 0.54
N GLY A 42 -5.87 7.98 0.08
CA GLY A 42 -4.71 8.81 -0.22
C GLY A 42 -3.82 8.20 -1.29
N ASN A 43 -2.51 8.41 -1.15
CA ASN A 43 -1.53 7.79 -2.04
C ASN A 43 -1.56 6.28 -1.90
N THR A 44 -1.91 5.62 -3.00
CA THR A 44 -2.08 4.17 -3.06
C THR A 44 -1.26 3.57 -4.19
N VAL A 45 -0.57 2.48 -3.91
CA VAL A 45 0.18 1.66 -4.87
C VAL A 45 -0.36 0.25 -4.87
N LEU A 46 -0.75 -0.27 -6.04
CA LEU A 46 -1.16 -1.67 -6.20
C LEU A 46 -0.11 -2.41 -7.02
N ILE A 47 0.36 -3.52 -6.49
CA ILE A 47 1.34 -4.38 -7.17
C ILE A 47 0.70 -5.74 -7.41
N LYS A 48 0.74 -6.17 -8.68
CA LYS A 48 0.36 -7.51 -9.08
C LYS A 48 1.59 -8.39 -9.13
N HIS A 49 1.59 -9.47 -8.37
CA HIS A 49 2.64 -10.47 -8.33
C HIS A 49 2.40 -11.58 -9.36
N GLU A 50 3.47 -12.25 -9.79
CA GLU A 50 3.37 -13.41 -10.70
C GLU A 50 2.61 -14.59 -10.09
N SER A 51 2.60 -14.69 -8.75
CA SER A 51 1.82 -15.64 -7.95
C SER A 51 0.30 -15.44 -8.07
N GLY A 52 -0.16 -14.41 -8.77
CA GLY A 52 -1.58 -14.07 -8.94
C GLY A 52 -2.16 -13.24 -7.79
N LEU A 53 -1.34 -12.94 -6.79
CA LEU A 53 -1.69 -12.08 -5.66
C LEU A 53 -1.57 -10.61 -6.05
N VAL A 54 -2.44 -9.78 -5.49
CA VAL A 54 -2.36 -8.32 -5.59
C VAL A 54 -2.18 -7.76 -4.18
N THR A 55 -1.12 -6.99 -4.00
CA THR A 55 -0.86 -6.25 -2.77
C THR A 55 -1.25 -4.79 -2.96
N VAL A 56 -1.87 -4.21 -1.94
CA VAL A 56 -2.34 -2.82 -1.92
C VAL A 56 -1.59 -2.10 -0.80
N TYR A 57 -0.95 -0.98 -1.13
CA TYR A 57 -0.20 -0.14 -0.23
C TYR A 57 -0.83 1.25 -0.24
N GLY A 58 -1.72 1.54 0.71
CA GLY A 58 -2.37 2.85 0.88
C GLY A 58 -1.63 3.77 1.85
N HIS A 59 -2.16 4.97 2.03
CA HIS A 59 -1.71 5.95 3.02
C HIS A 59 -0.23 6.35 2.94
N ALA A 60 0.38 6.26 1.75
CA ALA A 60 1.78 6.62 1.55
C ALA A 60 1.99 8.15 1.61
N ASP A 61 3.10 8.64 2.15
CA ASP A 61 3.45 10.06 2.08
C ASP A 61 3.78 10.50 0.64
N SER A 62 4.64 9.71 -0.02
CA SER A 62 5.07 9.93 -1.39
C SER A 62 5.19 8.61 -2.12
N ILE A 63 4.90 8.60 -3.42
CA ILE A 63 5.03 7.43 -4.27
C ILE A 63 6.28 7.59 -5.14
N SER A 64 7.14 6.57 -5.17
CA SER A 64 8.39 6.55 -5.93
C SER A 64 8.33 5.68 -7.19
N VAL A 65 7.17 5.10 -7.48
CA VAL A 65 6.94 4.22 -8.64
C VAL A 65 5.72 4.64 -9.43
N GLU A 66 5.71 4.29 -10.72
CA GLU A 66 4.62 4.62 -11.62
C GLU A 66 3.88 3.36 -12.07
N ARG A 67 2.63 3.54 -12.52
CA ARG A 67 1.87 2.44 -13.12
C ARG A 67 2.62 1.86 -14.32
N GLY A 68 2.74 0.54 -14.36
CA GLY A 68 3.49 -0.20 -15.36
C GLY A 68 4.94 -0.49 -14.96
N ALA A 69 5.44 0.10 -13.87
CA ALA A 69 6.78 -0.19 -13.38
C ALA A 69 6.88 -1.63 -12.84
N THR A 70 7.95 -2.32 -13.22
CA THR A 70 8.32 -3.60 -12.61
C THR A 70 9.07 -3.33 -11.32
N VAL A 71 8.59 -3.92 -10.22
CA VAL A 71 9.19 -3.80 -8.89
C VAL A 71 9.76 -5.15 -8.46
N LYS A 72 10.87 -5.11 -7.74
CA LYS A 72 11.49 -6.30 -7.15
C LYS A 72 11.21 -6.37 -5.66
N ARG A 73 11.25 -7.59 -5.10
CA ARG A 73 11.14 -7.80 -3.65
C ARG A 73 12.18 -6.93 -2.92
N GLY A 74 11.72 -6.14 -1.95
CA GLY A 74 12.57 -5.24 -1.18
C GLY A 74 12.91 -3.91 -1.86
N GLN A 75 12.45 -3.68 -3.09
CA GLN A 75 12.54 -2.39 -3.75
C GLN A 75 11.61 -1.39 -3.07
N GLU A 76 12.11 -0.18 -2.83
CA GLU A 76 11.31 0.93 -2.32
C GLU A 76 10.30 1.36 -3.38
N ILE A 77 9.03 1.43 -2.97
CA ILE A 77 7.90 1.78 -3.86
C ILE A 77 7.24 3.09 -3.44
N ALA A 78 7.29 3.40 -2.16
CA ALA A 78 6.68 4.58 -1.59
C ALA A 78 7.29 4.85 -0.21
N THR A 79 6.99 5.98 0.39
CA THR A 79 7.27 6.28 1.79
C THR A 79 5.97 6.24 2.58
N ALA A 80 6.00 5.72 3.81
CA ALA A 80 4.84 5.67 4.68
C ALA A 80 4.48 7.06 5.15
N GLY A 81 3.19 7.37 5.21
CA GLY A 81 2.67 8.65 5.61
C GLY A 81 1.38 8.55 6.39
N MET A 82 0.73 9.69 6.53
CA MET A 82 -0.64 9.80 7.05
C MET A 82 -1.51 10.53 6.02
N THR A 83 -1.36 10.20 4.73
CA THR A 83 -2.22 10.79 3.68
C THR A 83 -3.50 10.00 3.53
N GLY A 84 -4.65 10.67 3.33
CA GLY A 84 -5.98 10.04 3.37
C GLY A 84 -6.55 10.02 4.78
N ASP A 85 -7.81 9.61 4.95
CA ASP A 85 -8.46 9.42 6.25
C ASP A 85 -7.82 8.24 7.00
N ALA A 86 -6.59 8.43 7.49
CA ALA A 86 -6.06 7.66 8.60
C ALA A 86 -6.74 8.21 9.86
N ASP A 87 -8.00 7.81 10.07
CA ASP A 87 -8.91 8.39 11.05
C ASP A 87 -8.29 8.40 12.46
N VAL A 88 -8.44 9.55 13.09
CA VAL A 88 -8.09 9.91 14.47
C VAL A 88 -8.77 9.06 15.53
#